data_AF-A0A1Y5XQL1-F1
#
_entry.id   AF-A0A1Y5XQL1-F1
#
_cell.length_a   1.000
_cell.length_b   1.000
_cell.length_c   1.000
_cell.angle_alpha   90.00
_cell.angle_beta   90.00
_cell.angle_gamma   90.00
#
_symmetry.space_group_name_H-M   'P 1'
#
loop_
_entity.id
_entity.type
_entity.pdbx_description
1 polymer ?
#
loop_
_entity_poly.entity_id
_entity_poly.type
_entity_poly.pdbx_seq_one_letter_code
_entity_poly.pdbx_strand_id
1 'polypeptide(L)'
;MIFNRWAALAVLIGALALPGLMGTAYAAEKPGHNQVAVGNHNGNANHTTVSNLLASANWIKVVNSNADHNNTSVENEHSNGNGTSVGNHHADHNDTAVSNDHSNANSTSVSNTHANHNNSAVSNDHADHNGVTVSNTHANGNDSAVSNDHSDDNAVSVTNTAANGNDIAVSNDDSDHNGIAVTNNHADHNDTAVQNDDSDHNAVVVSNTGADHNDTAVSNHDSDHTTSVVSNVASNGNDTAISNNHAVGSTTVVSNNSSNNNDTSVSNNGVSNSTTVVAGNGSHHNTTTVANSGDGNTVVVTNKG
;
A
#
# COMPACT_ATOMS: atom_id res chain seq x y z
N MET A 1 37.01 -52.03 -5.97
CA MET A 1 37.41 -51.31 -7.20
C MET A 1 36.26 -51.31 -8.18
N ILE A 2 35.72 -50.18 -8.65
CA ILE A 2 35.55 -48.91 -7.90
C ILE A 2 34.75 -49.29 -6.59
N PHE A 3 33.39 -49.49 -6.62
CA PHE A 3 32.50 -50.53 -5.92
C PHE A 3 30.95 -50.19 -5.84
N ASN A 4 29.97 -51.15 -5.70
CA ASN A 4 28.48 -50.92 -5.48
C ASN A 4 27.51 -52.16 -5.17
N ARG A 5 26.43 -51.98 -4.36
CA ARG A 5 25.02 -52.59 -4.33
C ARG A 5 24.62 -54.04 -3.86
N TRP A 6 23.28 -54.28 -3.64
CA TRP A 6 22.50 -55.58 -3.51
C TRP A 6 21.17 -55.49 -2.65
N ALA A 7 20.20 -56.45 -2.71
CA ALA A 7 18.82 -56.43 -2.04
C ALA A 7 17.98 -57.78 -2.09
N ALA A 8 16.79 -57.90 -1.42
CA ALA A 8 15.83 -59.07 -1.41
C ALA A 8 14.35 -58.77 -0.89
N LEU A 9 13.34 -59.68 -1.05
CA LEU A 9 11.91 -59.54 -0.58
C LEU A 9 11.00 -60.84 -0.65
N ALA A 10 9.68 -60.82 -0.29
CA ALA A 10 8.64 -61.90 -0.50
C ALA A 10 7.28 -61.78 0.34
N VAL A 11 6.17 -62.53 0.02
CA VAL A 11 4.78 -62.46 0.62
C VAL A 11 3.78 -63.62 0.23
N LEU A 12 2.58 -63.81 0.87
CA LEU A 12 1.54 -64.87 0.58
C LEU A 12 0.10 -64.64 1.21
N ILE A 13 -1.06 -64.95 0.54
CA ILE A 13 -2.46 -65.09 1.11
C ILE A 13 -3.55 -65.69 0.10
N GLY A 14 -4.76 -66.15 0.54
CA GLY A 14 -5.96 -66.45 -0.33
C GLY A 14 -7.22 -67.16 0.31
N ALA A 15 -8.47 -67.06 -0.26
CA ALA A 15 -9.76 -67.70 0.19
C ALA A 15 -11.00 -67.60 -0.80
N LEU A 16 -12.20 -68.20 -0.50
CA LEU A 16 -13.57 -67.82 -1.06
C LEU A 16 -14.68 -68.95 -1.15
N ALA A 17 -15.85 -68.73 -1.83
CA ALA A 17 -17.16 -69.45 -1.65
C ALA A 17 -18.16 -69.50 -2.89
N LEU A 18 -19.38 -70.11 -2.81
CA LEU A 18 -20.29 -70.48 -3.96
C LEU A 18 -21.88 -70.22 -3.87
N PRO A 19 -22.91 -71.14 -3.96
CA PRO A 19 -24.13 -70.97 -4.83
C PRO A 19 -25.59 -71.30 -4.27
N GLY A 20 -26.68 -71.19 -5.08
CA GLY A 20 -28.08 -71.71 -4.82
C GLY A 20 -29.26 -71.28 -5.75
N LEU A 21 -29.51 -69.98 -5.96
CA LEU A 21 -30.45 -69.36 -6.92
C LEU A 21 -29.89 -67.95 -7.29
N MET A 22 -30.49 -67.21 -8.24
CA MET A 22 -30.07 -65.83 -8.53
C MET A 22 -30.36 -64.86 -7.37
N GLY A 23 -29.46 -63.90 -7.15
CA GLY A 23 -29.55 -62.93 -6.05
C GLY A 23 -28.68 -61.68 -6.27
N THR A 24 -28.71 -61.08 -7.46
CA THR A 24 -28.04 -59.79 -7.72
C THR A 24 -28.75 -58.65 -7.00
N ALA A 25 -28.28 -58.31 -5.79
CA ALA A 25 -28.77 -57.18 -5.01
C ALA A 25 -28.29 -55.84 -5.60
N TYR A 26 -28.94 -55.37 -6.66
CA TYR A 26 -28.83 -53.99 -7.13
C TYR A 26 -29.63 -53.06 -6.19
N ALA A 27 -28.99 -52.00 -5.71
CA ALA A 27 -29.59 -50.85 -5.03
C ALA A 27 -29.07 -49.55 -5.71
N ALA A 28 -29.75 -48.40 -5.57
CA ALA A 28 -29.64 -47.32 -6.56
C ALA A 28 -29.64 -45.86 -6.03
N GLU A 29 -28.86 -45.01 -6.74
CA GLU A 29 -29.03 -43.55 -7.01
C GLU A 29 -28.42 -42.40 -6.15
N LYS A 30 -28.21 -41.28 -6.89
CA LYS A 30 -28.03 -39.83 -6.58
C LYS A 30 -26.70 -39.24 -6.00
N PRO A 31 -26.30 -38.02 -6.45
CA PRO A 31 -25.07 -37.35 -6.01
C PRO A 31 -25.30 -36.59 -4.68
N GLY A 32 -24.81 -37.14 -3.58
CA GLY A 32 -24.83 -36.48 -2.28
C GLY A 32 -23.88 -35.29 -2.19
N HIS A 33 -24.20 -34.31 -1.34
CA HIS A 33 -23.23 -33.32 -0.90
C HIS A 33 -22.17 -34.00 -0.04
N ASN A 34 -20.92 -34.07 -0.52
CA ASN A 34 -19.79 -34.56 0.27
C ASN A 34 -19.36 -33.49 1.29
N GLN A 35 -20.08 -33.41 2.41
CA GLN A 35 -19.65 -32.64 3.57
C GLN A 35 -18.50 -33.37 4.27
N VAL A 36 -17.28 -32.87 4.07
CA VAL A 36 -16.08 -33.36 4.74
C VAL A 36 -15.63 -32.27 5.73
N ALA A 37 -15.90 -32.51 7.01
CA ALA A 37 -15.39 -31.69 8.10
C ALA A 37 -14.12 -32.35 8.66
N VAL A 38 -12.97 -31.68 8.51
CA VAL A 38 -11.72 -32.06 9.17
C VAL A 38 -11.39 -30.97 10.17
N GLY A 39 -11.60 -31.25 11.46
CA GLY A 39 -11.17 -30.37 12.54
C GLY A 39 -9.99 -30.98 13.27
N ASN A 40 -8.87 -30.25 13.36
CA ASN A 40 -7.77 -30.60 14.25
C ASN A 40 -7.71 -29.59 15.40
N HIS A 41 -7.87 -30.08 16.62
CA HIS A 41 -7.85 -29.25 17.82
C HIS A 41 -6.41 -29.24 18.36
N ASN A 42 -5.66 -28.18 18.03
CA ASN A 42 -4.21 -27.99 18.21
C ASN A 42 -3.35 -28.78 17.20
N GLY A 43 -3.39 -28.35 15.93
CA GLY A 43 -2.71 -29.01 14.82
C GLY A 43 -1.50 -28.24 14.27
N ASN A 44 -0.33 -28.45 14.86
CA ASN A 44 0.93 -27.85 14.40
C ASN A 44 1.48 -28.63 13.19
N ALA A 45 1.94 -27.92 12.15
CA ALA A 45 2.52 -28.50 10.93
C ALA A 45 1.63 -29.56 10.22
N ASN A 46 0.33 -29.26 10.09
CA ASN A 46 -0.64 -30.09 9.38
C ASN A 46 -0.38 -30.09 7.85
N HIS A 47 -0.18 -31.26 7.25
CA HIS A 47 -0.26 -31.43 5.79
C HIS A 47 -1.55 -32.16 5.39
N THR A 48 -2.64 -31.41 5.29
CA THR A 48 -3.99 -31.94 4.99
C THR A 48 -4.29 -31.86 3.48
N THR A 49 -3.99 -32.92 2.72
CA THR A 49 -4.34 -32.98 1.30
C THR A 49 -5.80 -33.44 1.11
N VAL A 50 -6.73 -32.52 0.83
CA VAL A 50 -8.10 -32.88 0.39
C VAL A 50 -8.18 -32.84 -1.13
N SER A 51 -8.48 -33.98 -1.75
CA SER A 51 -8.71 -34.08 -3.20
C SER A 51 -10.09 -34.65 -3.47
N ASN A 52 -10.80 -34.08 -4.46
CA ASN A 52 -12.14 -34.50 -4.83
C ASN A 52 -12.29 -34.39 -6.35
N LEU A 53 -12.72 -35.48 -6.98
CA LEU A 53 -12.80 -35.63 -8.43
C LEU A 53 -14.25 -35.94 -8.80
N LEU A 54 -14.85 -35.13 -9.69
CA LEU A 54 -16.22 -35.27 -10.24
C LEU A 54 -17.41 -34.88 -9.33
N ALA A 55 -17.22 -34.03 -8.31
CA ALA A 55 -18.34 -33.47 -7.54
C ALA A 55 -18.80 -32.10 -8.07
N SER A 56 -20.11 -31.91 -8.25
CA SER A 56 -20.70 -30.69 -8.86
C SER A 56 -20.98 -29.53 -7.89
N ALA A 57 -20.93 -29.80 -6.58
CA ALA A 57 -20.97 -28.79 -5.52
C ALA A 57 -20.24 -29.37 -4.30
N ASN A 58 -19.31 -28.61 -3.72
CA ASN A 58 -18.49 -29.02 -2.59
C ASN A 58 -18.56 -27.97 -1.48
N TRP A 59 -18.63 -28.44 -0.23
CA TRP A 59 -18.48 -27.60 0.95
C TRP A 59 -17.54 -28.33 1.91
N ILE A 60 -16.27 -28.00 1.79
CA ILE A 60 -15.18 -28.51 2.63
C ILE A 60 -14.90 -27.40 3.64
N LYS A 61 -15.20 -27.63 4.92
CA LYS A 61 -14.84 -26.71 5.99
C LYS A 61 -13.71 -27.34 6.81
N VAL A 62 -12.52 -26.74 6.75
CA VAL A 62 -11.38 -27.10 7.59
C VAL A 62 -11.24 -25.96 8.59
N VAL A 63 -11.62 -26.23 9.84
CA VAL A 63 -11.55 -25.26 10.94
C VAL A 63 -10.69 -25.88 12.02
N ASN A 64 -9.56 -25.24 12.33
CA ASN A 64 -8.87 -25.46 13.60
C ASN A 64 -9.12 -24.23 14.47
N SER A 65 -9.05 -24.39 15.80
CA SER A 65 -9.04 -23.22 16.69
C SER A 65 -7.73 -22.43 16.52
N ASN A 66 -6.63 -23.16 16.31
CA ASN A 66 -5.29 -22.62 16.13
C ASN A 66 -4.61 -23.33 14.96
N ALA A 67 -4.02 -22.56 14.05
CA ALA A 67 -3.21 -23.06 12.94
C ALA A 67 -1.82 -22.43 13.01
N ASP A 68 -0.87 -23.16 13.59
CA ASP A 68 0.47 -22.65 13.87
C ASP A 68 1.53 -23.32 12.97
N HIS A 69 2.42 -22.52 12.39
CA HIS A 69 3.60 -22.97 11.61
C HIS A 69 3.28 -23.88 10.40
N ASN A 70 2.22 -23.57 9.64
CA ASN A 70 1.81 -24.28 8.43
C ASN A 70 2.20 -23.49 7.17
N ASN A 71 2.20 -24.14 6.00
CA ASN A 71 2.36 -23.41 4.74
C ASN A 71 1.14 -22.50 4.46
N THR A 72 -0.05 -22.93 4.89
CA THR A 72 -1.30 -22.19 4.66
C THR A 72 -2.30 -22.51 5.79
N SER A 73 -2.95 -21.47 6.33
CA SER A 73 -4.04 -21.53 7.30
C SER A 73 -5.29 -20.86 6.72
N VAL A 74 -6.46 -21.49 6.89
CA VAL A 74 -7.75 -21.03 6.37
C VAL A 74 -8.84 -21.22 7.43
N GLU A 75 -9.71 -20.24 7.65
CA GLU A 75 -10.88 -20.31 8.56
C GLU A 75 -10.59 -20.81 9.99
N ASN A 76 -9.64 -20.19 10.70
CA ASN A 76 -9.29 -20.49 12.10
C ASN A 76 -9.56 -19.28 13.03
N GLU A 77 -9.67 -19.51 14.34
CA GLU A 77 -9.74 -18.41 15.31
C GLU A 77 -8.37 -17.70 15.38
N HIS A 78 -7.27 -18.46 15.41
CA HIS A 78 -5.90 -17.95 15.42
C HIS A 78 -5.01 -18.63 14.37
N SER A 79 -4.13 -17.84 13.75
CA SER A 79 -3.18 -18.26 12.73
C SER A 79 -1.81 -17.62 12.96
N ASN A 80 -0.86 -18.37 13.54
CA ASN A 80 0.46 -17.85 13.92
C ASN A 80 1.61 -18.48 13.11
N GLY A 81 2.44 -17.63 12.47
CA GLY A 81 3.70 -18.06 11.87
C GLY A 81 3.56 -18.91 10.60
N ASN A 82 2.50 -18.70 9.80
CA ASN A 82 2.23 -19.47 8.58
C ASN A 82 2.75 -18.75 7.32
N GLY A 83 2.96 -19.51 6.24
CA GLY A 83 3.31 -18.91 4.92
C GLY A 83 2.16 -18.12 4.28
N THR A 84 0.90 -18.44 4.60
CA THR A 84 -0.27 -17.68 4.15
C THR A 84 -1.44 -17.91 5.11
N SER A 85 -2.20 -16.86 5.43
CA SER A 85 -3.30 -16.87 6.39
C SER A 85 -4.54 -16.22 5.78
N VAL A 86 -5.63 -16.98 5.63
CA VAL A 86 -6.87 -16.51 4.95
C VAL A 86 -8.13 -16.71 5.79
N GLY A 87 -8.94 -15.67 6.00
CA GLY A 87 -10.27 -15.83 6.60
C GLY A 87 -10.28 -16.21 8.08
N ASN A 88 -9.26 -15.81 8.85
CA ASN A 88 -9.13 -16.11 10.28
C ASN A 88 -9.60 -14.92 11.14
N HIS A 89 -9.90 -15.14 12.43
CA HIS A 89 -10.18 -14.01 13.34
C HIS A 89 -8.89 -13.24 13.66
N HIS A 90 -7.78 -13.95 13.93
CA HIS A 90 -6.45 -13.38 14.09
C HIS A 90 -5.39 -14.04 13.19
N ALA A 91 -4.58 -13.21 12.52
CA ALA A 91 -3.44 -13.60 11.70
C ALA A 91 -2.16 -12.89 12.17
N ASP A 92 -1.34 -13.60 12.95
CA ASP A 92 -0.11 -13.08 13.56
C ASP A 92 1.16 -13.66 12.90
N HIS A 93 2.16 -12.83 12.63
CA HIS A 93 3.52 -13.25 12.20
C HIS A 93 3.59 -14.16 10.95
N ASN A 94 2.63 -14.07 10.05
CA ASN A 94 2.59 -14.82 8.79
C ASN A 94 3.35 -14.08 7.68
N ASP A 95 3.78 -14.80 6.62
CA ASP A 95 4.34 -14.13 5.43
C ASP A 95 3.26 -13.34 4.66
N THR A 96 2.00 -13.76 4.71
CA THR A 96 0.87 -13.05 4.10
C THR A 96 -0.44 -13.33 4.84
N ALA A 97 -1.22 -12.28 5.13
CA ALA A 97 -2.52 -12.34 5.79
C ALA A 97 -3.60 -11.66 4.92
N VAL A 98 -4.61 -12.42 4.49
CA VAL A 98 -5.69 -11.97 3.60
C VAL A 98 -7.07 -12.15 4.24
N SER A 99 -7.88 -11.09 4.29
CA SER A 99 -9.28 -11.14 4.73
C SER A 99 -9.51 -11.80 6.09
N ASN A 100 -8.69 -11.43 7.08
CA ASN A 100 -8.82 -11.75 8.49
C ASN A 100 -9.41 -10.53 9.24
N ASP A 101 -10.01 -10.71 10.42
CA ASP A 101 -10.53 -9.56 11.18
C ASP A 101 -9.38 -8.71 11.77
N HIS A 102 -8.28 -9.37 12.16
CA HIS A 102 -7.04 -8.75 12.62
C HIS A 102 -5.79 -9.40 11.99
N SER A 103 -4.85 -8.57 11.55
CA SER A 103 -3.60 -8.93 10.90
C SER A 103 -2.42 -8.17 11.55
N ASN A 104 -1.61 -8.86 12.35
CA ASN A 104 -0.57 -8.24 13.17
C ASN A 104 0.85 -8.77 12.86
N ALA A 105 1.79 -7.84 12.61
CA ALA A 105 3.21 -8.12 12.43
C ALA A 105 3.53 -9.21 11.37
N ASN A 106 2.78 -9.21 10.27
CA ASN A 106 2.97 -10.05 9.07
C ASN A 106 3.89 -9.35 8.05
N SER A 107 4.47 -10.11 7.11
CA SER A 107 5.21 -9.51 5.99
C SER A 107 4.29 -8.81 4.97
N THR A 108 3.02 -9.19 4.86
CA THR A 108 2.03 -8.50 4.01
C THR A 108 0.61 -8.73 4.54
N SER A 109 -0.21 -7.69 4.52
CA SER A 109 -1.61 -7.66 4.97
C SER A 109 -2.52 -7.14 3.85
N VAL A 110 -3.55 -7.89 3.45
CA VAL A 110 -4.48 -7.52 2.36
C VAL A 110 -5.94 -7.69 2.77
N SER A 111 -6.73 -6.61 2.70
CA SER A 111 -8.19 -6.63 2.92
C SER A 111 -8.66 -7.30 4.20
N ASN A 112 -7.92 -7.07 5.29
CA ASN A 112 -8.29 -7.36 6.67
C ASN A 112 -9.02 -6.15 7.27
N THR A 113 -9.77 -6.30 8.37
CA THR A 113 -10.37 -5.12 9.02
C THR A 113 -9.33 -4.31 9.80
N HIS A 114 -8.35 -4.95 10.44
CA HIS A 114 -7.22 -4.26 11.08
C HIS A 114 -5.88 -4.82 10.59
N ALA A 115 -4.95 -3.96 10.23
CA ALA A 115 -3.61 -4.30 9.76
C ALA A 115 -2.55 -3.53 10.57
N ASN A 116 -1.95 -4.16 11.58
CA ASN A 116 -1.06 -3.48 12.53
C ASN A 116 0.38 -4.02 12.45
N HIS A 117 1.38 -3.14 12.49
CA HIS A 117 2.82 -3.49 12.52
C HIS A 117 3.33 -4.36 11.35
N ASN A 118 2.64 -4.41 10.21
CA ASN A 118 3.03 -5.23 9.07
C ASN A 118 4.07 -4.49 8.20
N ASN A 119 4.88 -5.22 7.42
CA ASN A 119 5.77 -4.55 6.45
C ASN A 119 4.98 -3.87 5.32
N SER A 120 3.77 -4.34 5.00
CA SER A 120 2.88 -3.73 4.01
C SER A 120 1.40 -4.05 4.30
N ALA A 121 0.52 -3.06 4.16
CA ALA A 121 -0.92 -3.17 4.37
C ALA A 121 -1.73 -2.53 3.22
N VAL A 122 -2.46 -3.36 2.47
CA VAL A 122 -3.22 -2.95 1.27
C VAL A 122 -4.72 -3.16 1.47
N SER A 123 -5.52 -2.12 1.25
CA SER A 123 -6.99 -2.17 1.23
C SER A 123 -7.68 -2.77 2.45
N ASN A 124 -7.19 -2.42 3.65
CA ASN A 124 -7.75 -2.76 4.96
C ASN A 124 -8.63 -1.61 5.50
N ASP A 125 -9.53 -1.88 6.44
CA ASP A 125 -10.40 -0.82 7.02
C ASP A 125 -9.58 0.14 7.93
N HIS A 126 -8.61 -0.40 8.68
CA HIS A 126 -7.64 0.32 9.51
C HIS A 126 -6.20 -0.24 9.33
N ALA A 127 -5.20 0.63 9.28
CA ALA A 127 -3.79 0.26 9.10
C ALA A 127 -2.82 1.08 9.99
N ASP A 128 -2.35 0.49 11.11
CA ASP A 128 -1.53 1.19 12.11
C ASP A 128 -0.07 0.71 12.13
N HIS A 129 0.89 1.64 12.16
CA HIS A 129 2.33 1.39 12.36
C HIS A 129 2.98 0.38 11.38
N ASN A 130 2.52 0.36 10.14
CA ASN A 130 3.06 -0.47 9.05
C ASN A 130 4.17 0.26 8.29
N GLY A 131 5.02 -0.50 7.58
CA GLY A 131 6.07 0.06 6.73
C GLY A 131 5.54 0.71 5.44
N VAL A 132 4.45 0.18 4.87
CA VAL A 132 3.78 0.76 3.68
C VAL A 132 2.28 0.53 3.77
N THR A 133 1.47 1.56 3.54
CA THR A 133 0.01 1.48 3.45
C THR A 133 -0.48 2.00 2.09
N VAL A 134 -1.40 1.26 1.47
CA VAL A 134 -2.01 1.64 0.18
C VAL A 134 -3.53 1.39 0.20
N SER A 135 -4.30 2.44 -0.07
CA SER A 135 -5.77 2.38 -0.26
C SER A 135 -6.56 1.75 0.88
N ASN A 136 -6.18 2.06 2.12
CA ASN A 136 -6.89 1.71 3.35
C ASN A 136 -7.81 2.87 3.77
N THR A 137 -8.90 2.62 4.48
CA THR A 137 -9.80 3.72 4.90
C THR A 137 -9.23 4.54 6.06
N HIS A 138 -8.40 3.97 6.93
CA HIS A 138 -7.63 4.72 7.92
C HIS A 138 -6.18 4.25 7.95
N ALA A 139 -5.22 5.17 8.07
CA ALA A 139 -3.80 4.86 8.24
C ALA A 139 -3.14 5.76 9.32
N ASN A 140 -2.68 5.18 10.42
CA ASN A 140 -2.03 5.92 11.51
C ASN A 140 -0.55 5.54 11.71
N GLY A 141 0.34 6.54 11.67
CA GLY A 141 1.74 6.42 12.06
C GLY A 141 2.56 5.41 11.25
N ASN A 142 2.40 5.38 9.93
CA ASN A 142 3.08 4.48 9.00
C ASN A 142 4.29 5.15 8.31
N ASP A 143 5.31 4.38 7.93
CA ASP A 143 6.52 4.91 7.24
C ASP A 143 6.23 5.36 5.78
N SER A 144 5.13 4.89 5.20
CA SER A 144 4.63 5.27 3.87
C SER A 144 3.10 5.12 3.81
N ALA A 145 2.39 6.15 3.35
CA ALA A 145 0.95 6.17 3.15
C ALA A 145 0.58 6.70 1.75
N VAL A 146 -0.23 5.95 1.00
CA VAL A 146 -0.62 6.31 -0.37
C VAL A 146 -2.11 6.08 -0.60
N SER A 147 -2.83 7.17 -0.85
CA SER A 147 -4.25 7.18 -1.26
C SER A 147 -5.15 6.46 -0.25
N ASN A 148 -5.03 6.79 1.03
CA ASN A 148 -5.89 6.32 2.12
C ASN A 148 -6.95 7.41 2.45
N ASP A 149 -8.16 7.01 2.87
CA ASP A 149 -9.30 7.94 3.04
C ASP A 149 -9.18 8.84 4.29
N HIS A 150 -8.48 8.38 5.33
CA HIS A 150 -8.12 9.15 6.53
C HIS A 150 -6.67 8.82 6.91
N SER A 151 -5.83 9.81 7.26
CA SER A 151 -4.40 9.59 7.51
C SER A 151 -3.82 10.48 8.61
N ASP A 152 -3.22 9.88 9.64
CA ASP A 152 -2.59 10.57 10.77
C ASP A 152 -1.10 10.21 10.92
N ASP A 153 -0.23 11.18 11.22
CA ASP A 153 1.18 10.97 11.63
C ASP A 153 2.04 10.17 10.61
N ASN A 154 1.63 10.05 9.33
CA ASN A 154 2.35 9.25 8.35
C ASN A 154 3.48 10.03 7.65
N ALA A 155 4.57 9.32 7.32
CA ALA A 155 5.55 9.79 6.35
C ALA A 155 5.25 9.27 4.94
N VAL A 156 5.81 9.92 3.92
CA VAL A 156 5.98 9.38 2.56
C VAL A 156 7.33 9.84 2.05
N SER A 157 8.16 8.92 1.54
CA SER A 157 9.48 9.26 0.99
C SER A 157 9.73 8.54 -0.34
N VAL A 158 9.80 9.31 -1.43
CA VAL A 158 10.06 8.79 -2.78
C VAL A 158 11.36 9.41 -3.33
N THR A 159 12.26 8.57 -3.86
CA THR A 159 13.55 9.02 -4.39
C THR A 159 13.81 8.43 -5.78
N ASN A 160 13.69 9.26 -6.80
CA ASN A 160 14.08 8.97 -8.17
C ASN A 160 15.53 9.43 -8.38
N THR A 161 16.43 8.52 -8.72
CA THR A 161 17.82 8.86 -9.10
C THR A 161 18.14 8.26 -10.46
N ALA A 162 18.56 9.10 -11.42
CA ALA A 162 18.84 8.68 -12.81
C ALA A 162 17.65 7.96 -13.49
N ALA A 163 16.42 8.37 -13.17
CA ALA A 163 15.18 7.75 -13.62
C ALA A 163 14.43 8.63 -14.65
N ASN A 164 13.56 8.03 -15.46
CA ASN A 164 12.83 8.72 -16.51
C ASN A 164 11.42 8.15 -16.66
N GLY A 165 10.39 9.00 -16.76
CA GLY A 165 8.99 8.57 -16.97
C GLY A 165 8.33 7.93 -15.74
N ASN A 166 8.47 8.54 -14.56
CA ASN A 166 7.82 8.05 -13.33
C ASN A 166 6.70 8.98 -12.88
N ASP A 167 5.50 8.43 -12.72
CA ASP A 167 4.33 9.14 -12.19
C ASP A 167 4.23 8.87 -10.67
N ILE A 168 4.21 9.91 -9.86
CA ILE A 168 4.01 9.85 -8.41
C ILE A 168 2.71 10.58 -8.09
N ALA A 169 1.71 9.83 -7.60
CA ALA A 169 0.48 10.39 -7.07
C ALA A 169 0.36 10.05 -5.57
N VAL A 170 0.22 11.08 -4.73
CA VAL A 170 -0.14 10.94 -3.31
C VAL A 170 -1.40 11.76 -3.07
N SER A 171 -2.42 11.11 -2.53
CA SER A 171 -3.66 11.76 -2.10
C SER A 171 -3.87 11.47 -0.63
N ASN A 172 -4.08 12.54 0.15
CA ASN A 172 -4.56 12.48 1.52
C ASN A 172 -5.90 13.23 1.56
N ASP A 173 -6.93 12.56 2.06
CA ASP A 173 -8.25 13.12 2.36
C ASP A 173 -8.42 13.08 3.89
N ASP A 174 -9.19 14.01 4.49
CA ASP A 174 -9.46 14.11 5.95
C ASP A 174 -8.23 13.70 6.83
N SER A 175 -7.10 14.41 6.71
CA SER A 175 -5.79 13.95 7.20
C SER A 175 -5.00 14.96 8.05
N ASP A 176 -4.26 14.49 9.07
CA ASP A 176 -3.56 15.36 10.03
C ASP A 176 -2.06 14.99 10.21
N HIS A 177 -1.19 16.01 10.29
CA HIS A 177 0.25 15.90 10.62
C HIS A 177 1.15 15.05 9.66
N ASN A 178 0.75 14.79 8.41
CA ASN A 178 1.50 13.94 7.47
C ASN A 178 2.66 14.66 6.76
N GLY A 179 3.75 13.93 6.46
CA GLY A 179 4.98 14.47 5.85
C GLY A 179 5.39 13.77 4.55
N ILE A 180 5.21 14.44 3.40
CA ILE A 180 5.52 13.92 2.06
C ILE A 180 6.84 14.54 1.54
N ALA A 181 7.79 13.68 1.17
CA ALA A 181 9.07 14.07 0.57
C ALA A 181 9.30 13.34 -0.77
N VAL A 182 9.47 14.09 -1.86
CA VAL A 182 9.81 13.57 -3.20
C VAL A 182 11.13 14.17 -3.66
N THR A 183 12.09 13.33 -4.05
CA THR A 183 13.41 13.76 -4.54
C THR A 183 13.69 13.18 -5.93
N ASN A 184 13.77 14.06 -6.94
CA ASN A 184 14.20 13.76 -8.30
C ASN A 184 15.64 14.25 -8.47
N ASN A 185 16.60 13.32 -8.57
CA ASN A 185 18.04 13.63 -8.68
C ASN A 185 18.59 13.08 -10.00
N HIS A 186 18.98 13.97 -10.91
CA HIS A 186 19.33 13.61 -12.30
C HIS A 186 18.26 12.76 -13.00
N ALA A 187 16.99 13.08 -12.76
CA ALA A 187 15.85 12.36 -13.29
C ALA A 187 15.01 13.29 -14.19
N ASP A 188 14.50 12.77 -15.30
CA ASP A 188 13.85 13.60 -16.33
C ASP A 188 12.43 13.10 -16.64
N HIS A 189 11.49 13.99 -16.98
CA HIS A 189 10.10 13.60 -17.34
C HIS A 189 9.42 12.76 -16.24
N ASN A 190 9.37 13.27 -15.01
CA ASN A 190 8.67 12.63 -13.89
C ASN A 190 7.58 13.57 -13.39
N ASP A 191 6.36 13.06 -13.29
CA ASP A 191 5.19 13.83 -12.89
C ASP A 191 4.93 13.55 -11.40
N THR A 192 4.81 14.60 -10.58
CA THR A 192 4.55 14.49 -9.14
C THR A 192 3.30 15.27 -8.78
N ALA A 193 2.22 14.55 -8.47
CA ALA A 193 0.96 15.10 -7.99
C ALA A 193 0.77 14.78 -6.50
N VAL A 194 0.58 15.83 -5.69
CA VAL A 194 0.19 15.72 -4.28
C VAL A 194 -1.12 16.45 -4.06
N GLN A 195 -2.09 15.78 -3.44
CA GLN A 195 -3.40 16.32 -3.10
C GLN A 195 -3.63 16.16 -1.60
N ASN A 196 -3.97 17.27 -0.93
CA ASN A 196 -4.50 17.32 0.42
C ASN A 196 -5.90 17.96 0.32
N ASP A 197 -6.95 17.23 0.68
CA ASP A 197 -8.33 17.74 0.83
C ASP A 197 -8.71 17.67 2.32
N ASP A 198 -9.49 18.65 2.82
CA ASP A 198 -9.94 18.76 4.23
C ASP A 198 -8.88 18.36 5.31
N SER A 199 -7.61 18.78 5.10
CA SER A 199 -6.43 18.27 5.85
C SER A 199 -5.67 19.31 6.67
N ASP A 200 -5.12 18.92 7.81
CA ASP A 200 -4.44 19.81 8.77
C ASP A 200 -2.94 19.49 8.94
N HIS A 201 -2.12 20.53 9.15
CA HIS A 201 -0.69 20.47 9.49
C HIS A 201 0.25 19.73 8.49
N ASN A 202 -0.26 19.21 7.37
CA ASN A 202 0.52 18.44 6.40
C ASN A 202 1.68 19.25 5.77
N ALA A 203 2.82 18.57 5.55
CA ALA A 203 4.03 19.14 4.94
C ALA A 203 4.43 18.38 3.67
N VAL A 204 4.56 19.09 2.55
CA VAL A 204 4.95 18.57 1.24
C VAL A 204 6.27 19.20 0.81
N VAL A 205 7.26 18.38 0.44
CA VAL A 205 8.58 18.82 -0.04
C VAL A 205 8.95 18.08 -1.33
N VAL A 206 9.09 18.80 -2.43
CA VAL A 206 9.57 18.26 -3.72
C VAL A 206 10.91 18.89 -4.08
N SER A 207 11.91 18.07 -4.40
CA SER A 207 13.28 18.51 -4.68
C SER A 207 13.76 17.95 -6.02
N ASN A 208 13.92 18.82 -7.01
CA ASN A 208 14.38 18.48 -8.36
C ASN A 208 15.82 18.99 -8.51
N THR A 209 16.82 18.11 -8.37
CA THR A 209 18.25 18.45 -8.42
C THR A 209 18.90 17.93 -9.70
N GLY A 210 19.33 18.85 -10.56
CA GLY A 210 19.98 18.55 -11.85
C GLY A 210 19.13 17.65 -12.75
N ALA A 211 17.81 17.86 -12.73
CA ALA A 211 16.74 16.97 -13.16
C ALA A 211 15.74 17.76 -14.02
N ASP A 212 15.50 17.34 -15.27
CA ASP A 212 14.91 18.21 -16.32
C ASP A 212 13.52 17.76 -16.82
N HIS A 213 12.66 18.72 -17.18
CA HIS A 213 11.28 18.49 -17.67
C HIS A 213 10.40 17.68 -16.69
N ASN A 214 10.43 17.99 -15.40
CA ASN A 214 9.61 17.33 -14.37
C ASN A 214 8.46 18.23 -13.92
N ASP A 215 7.23 17.73 -13.98
CA ASP A 215 6.03 18.47 -13.63
C ASP A 215 5.68 18.22 -12.15
N THR A 216 5.47 19.29 -11.38
CA THR A 216 5.13 19.21 -9.95
C THR A 216 3.81 19.93 -9.67
N ALA A 217 2.77 19.19 -9.31
CA ALA A 217 1.48 19.70 -8.90
C ALA A 217 1.23 19.44 -7.41
N VAL A 218 0.95 20.50 -6.63
CA VAL A 218 0.51 20.39 -5.23
C VAL A 218 -0.82 21.11 -5.07
N SER A 219 -1.85 20.42 -4.58
CA SER A 219 -3.17 21.00 -4.30
C SER A 219 -3.50 20.82 -2.83
N ASN A 220 -3.85 21.93 -2.17
CA ASN A 220 -4.38 21.98 -0.81
C ASN A 220 -5.77 22.62 -0.88
N HIS A 221 -6.84 21.86 -0.62
CA HIS A 221 -8.23 22.33 -0.63
C HIS A 221 -8.80 22.26 0.80
N ASP A 222 -9.43 23.36 1.25
CA ASP A 222 -10.00 23.60 2.59
C ASP A 222 -9.08 23.28 3.82
N SER A 223 -7.78 23.09 3.56
CA SER A 223 -6.75 22.60 4.49
C SER A 223 -6.20 23.67 5.45
N ASP A 224 -5.90 23.38 6.73
CA ASP A 224 -5.24 24.34 7.65
C ASP A 224 -3.75 24.03 7.92
N HIS A 225 -2.97 25.08 8.22
CA HIS A 225 -1.55 25.06 8.59
C HIS A 225 -0.59 24.31 7.63
N THR A 226 -1.03 24.02 6.40
CA THR A 226 -0.25 23.25 5.41
C THR A 226 1.03 23.94 4.95
N THR A 227 2.07 23.15 4.65
CA THR A 227 3.34 23.64 4.09
C THR A 227 3.65 22.94 2.77
N SER A 228 4.00 23.71 1.72
CA SER A 228 4.36 23.17 0.41
C SER A 228 5.64 23.82 -0.11
N VAL A 229 6.71 23.04 -0.22
CA VAL A 229 8.03 23.47 -0.66
C VAL A 229 8.42 22.76 -1.96
N VAL A 230 8.74 23.51 -3.01
CA VAL A 230 9.28 22.96 -4.26
C VAL A 230 10.64 23.61 -4.55
N SER A 231 11.68 22.79 -4.73
CA SER A 231 13.06 23.23 -4.89
C SER A 231 13.68 22.67 -6.16
N ASN A 232 13.72 23.52 -7.19
CA ASN A 232 14.41 23.29 -8.45
C ASN A 232 15.86 23.80 -8.35
N VAL A 233 16.85 22.90 -8.39
CA VAL A 233 18.27 23.22 -8.23
C VAL A 233 19.07 22.67 -9.40
N ALA A 234 19.73 23.55 -10.16
CA ALA A 234 20.51 23.19 -11.35
C ALA A 234 19.71 22.43 -12.45
N SER A 235 18.38 22.53 -12.42
CA SER A 235 17.44 21.89 -13.35
C SER A 235 17.03 22.79 -14.51
N ASN A 236 16.41 22.21 -15.52
CA ASN A 236 15.87 22.92 -16.67
C ASN A 236 14.51 22.38 -17.15
N GLY A 237 13.55 23.30 -17.37
CA GLY A 237 12.24 23.01 -17.95
C GLY A 237 11.22 22.36 -17.02
N ASN A 238 11.37 22.47 -15.70
CA ASN A 238 10.43 21.89 -14.73
C ASN A 238 9.24 22.82 -14.46
N ASP A 239 8.02 22.36 -14.69
CA ASP A 239 6.82 23.12 -14.35
C ASP A 239 6.39 22.86 -12.91
N THR A 240 5.85 23.89 -12.25
CA THR A 240 5.47 23.83 -10.84
C THR A 240 4.17 24.57 -10.60
N ALA A 241 3.09 23.83 -10.38
CA ALA A 241 1.76 24.33 -10.05
C ALA A 241 1.42 24.07 -8.58
N ILE A 242 1.16 25.12 -7.80
CA ILE A 242 0.70 25.01 -6.42
C ILE A 242 -0.64 25.73 -6.29
N SER A 243 -1.67 25.01 -5.85
CA SER A 243 -3.03 25.53 -5.65
C SER A 243 -3.41 25.41 -4.18
N ASN A 244 -3.67 26.55 -3.53
CA ASN A 244 -4.25 26.60 -2.20
C ASN A 244 -5.67 27.18 -2.35
N ASN A 245 -6.71 26.38 -2.12
CA ASN A 245 -8.10 26.77 -2.29
C ASN A 245 -8.84 26.71 -0.95
N HIS A 246 -9.39 27.83 -0.49
CA HIS A 246 -10.02 28.04 0.83
C HIS A 246 -9.16 27.75 2.08
N ALA A 247 -7.99 27.17 1.90
CA ALA A 247 -7.01 26.83 2.92
C ALA A 247 -6.62 27.99 3.87
N VAL A 248 -6.19 27.64 5.08
CA VAL A 248 -5.81 28.56 6.15
C VAL A 248 -4.35 28.32 6.56
N GLY A 249 -3.63 29.38 6.95
CA GLY A 249 -2.25 29.30 7.45
C GLY A 249 -1.18 28.87 6.44
N SER A 250 -1.56 28.51 5.21
CA SER A 250 -0.70 27.77 4.27
C SER A 250 0.59 28.50 3.90
N THR A 251 1.72 27.83 4.04
CA THR A 251 3.05 28.33 3.66
C THR A 251 3.54 27.65 2.38
N THR A 252 3.64 28.42 1.30
CA THR A 252 4.16 27.97 0.01
C THR A 252 5.54 28.57 -0.26
N VAL A 253 6.54 27.74 -0.58
CA VAL A 253 7.89 28.17 -0.95
C VAL A 253 8.31 27.50 -2.25
N VAL A 254 8.56 28.28 -3.31
CA VAL A 254 9.18 27.77 -4.54
C VAL A 254 10.57 28.39 -4.72
N SER A 255 11.59 27.55 -4.84
CA SER A 255 12.98 27.95 -5.02
C SER A 255 13.51 27.45 -6.36
N ASN A 256 13.96 28.36 -7.19
CA ASN A 256 14.58 28.11 -8.48
C ASN A 256 16.04 28.62 -8.42
N ASN A 257 17.02 27.72 -8.32
CA ASN A 257 18.43 28.06 -8.06
C ASN A 257 19.37 27.41 -9.09
N SER A 258 20.20 28.21 -9.76
CA SER A 258 21.04 27.79 -10.91
C SER A 258 20.25 27.11 -12.05
N SER A 259 18.97 27.43 -12.20
CA SER A 259 17.96 26.69 -12.99
C SER A 259 17.45 27.48 -14.20
N ASN A 260 16.83 26.83 -15.20
CA ASN A 260 16.42 27.52 -16.44
C ASN A 260 15.08 27.07 -17.00
N ASN A 261 14.33 27.99 -17.62
CA ASN A 261 13.05 27.73 -18.28
C ASN A 261 11.99 27.00 -17.41
N ASN A 262 12.06 27.09 -16.08
CA ASN A 262 11.07 26.50 -15.17
C ASN A 262 9.87 27.45 -15.00
N ASP A 263 8.65 27.01 -15.32
CA ASP A 263 7.45 27.84 -15.15
C ASP A 263 6.75 27.54 -13.81
N THR A 264 6.71 28.55 -12.94
CA THR A 264 6.07 28.46 -11.62
C THR A 264 4.72 29.18 -11.60
N SER A 265 3.67 28.50 -11.17
CA SER A 265 2.33 29.03 -10.94
C SER A 265 1.88 28.74 -9.51
N VAL A 266 1.60 29.78 -8.73
CA VAL A 266 0.97 29.65 -7.41
C VAL A 266 -0.38 30.35 -7.42
N SER A 267 -1.44 29.61 -7.11
CA SER A 267 -2.82 30.08 -7.08
C SER A 267 -3.39 29.93 -5.67
N ASN A 268 -3.44 31.03 -4.93
CA ASN A 268 -4.10 31.11 -3.63
C ASN A 268 -5.50 31.69 -3.84
N ASN A 269 -6.55 30.88 -3.73
CA ASN A 269 -7.93 31.31 -3.89
C ASN A 269 -8.73 31.21 -2.59
N GLY A 270 -9.27 32.32 -2.10
CA GLY A 270 -10.10 32.36 -0.90
C GLY A 270 -9.37 32.03 0.41
N VAL A 271 -8.04 31.97 0.40
CA VAL A 271 -7.21 31.55 1.54
C VAL A 271 -7.02 32.66 2.57
N SER A 272 -6.67 32.31 3.80
CA SER A 272 -6.34 33.30 4.84
C SER A 272 -5.02 33.04 5.56
N ASN A 273 -4.33 34.13 5.92
CA ASN A 273 -3.01 34.13 6.59
C ASN A 273 -1.89 33.40 5.83
N SER A 274 -2.04 33.14 4.53
CA SER A 274 -1.06 32.40 3.73
C SER A 274 0.21 33.21 3.48
N THR A 275 1.35 32.51 3.45
CA THR A 275 2.64 33.08 3.03
C THR A 275 3.14 32.38 1.78
N THR A 276 3.37 33.13 0.71
CA THR A 276 3.96 32.62 -0.55
C THR A 276 5.30 33.28 -0.82
N VAL A 277 6.37 32.48 -0.86
CA VAL A 277 7.71 32.92 -1.25
C VAL A 277 8.09 32.25 -2.57
N VAL A 278 8.45 33.04 -3.58
CA VAL A 278 9.08 32.50 -4.80
C VAL A 278 10.44 33.16 -4.99
N ALA A 279 11.50 32.36 -5.01
CA ALA A 279 12.88 32.81 -5.09
C ALA A 279 13.55 32.30 -6.37
N GLY A 280 14.21 33.21 -7.10
CA GLY A 280 15.10 32.88 -8.21
C GLY A 280 16.53 33.28 -7.85
N ASN A 281 17.53 32.45 -8.12
CA ASN A 281 18.93 32.79 -7.92
C ASN A 281 19.82 32.17 -9.02
N GLY A 282 20.54 33.00 -9.79
CA GLY A 282 21.41 32.54 -10.87
C GLY A 282 20.67 31.76 -11.95
N SER A 283 19.42 32.14 -12.26
CA SER A 283 18.45 31.31 -12.99
C SER A 283 17.79 32.08 -14.14
N HIS A 284 17.75 31.51 -15.35
CA HIS A 284 17.37 32.27 -16.55
C HIS A 284 16.09 31.76 -17.23
N HIS A 285 15.25 32.69 -17.69
CA HIS A 285 13.97 32.45 -18.36
C HIS A 285 12.87 31.73 -17.55
N ASN A 286 13.01 31.58 -16.23
CA ASN A 286 11.94 31.00 -15.40
C ASN A 286 10.75 31.96 -15.29
N THR A 287 9.54 31.51 -15.64
CA THR A 287 8.32 32.28 -15.41
C THR A 287 7.85 32.13 -13.96
N THR A 288 7.20 33.16 -13.42
CA THR A 288 6.54 33.08 -12.11
C THR A 288 5.25 33.86 -12.14
N THR A 289 4.13 33.16 -11.95
CA THR A 289 2.81 33.73 -11.72
C THR A 289 2.40 33.43 -10.29
N VAL A 290 1.98 34.46 -9.54
CA VAL A 290 1.38 34.31 -8.21
C VAL A 290 0.05 35.06 -8.20
N ALA A 291 -1.05 34.31 -8.10
CA ALA A 291 -2.39 34.84 -7.88
C ALA A 291 -2.76 34.68 -6.40
N ASN A 292 -3.40 35.69 -5.81
CA ASN A 292 -3.86 35.68 -4.43
C ASN A 292 -5.23 36.36 -4.31
N SER A 293 -6.21 35.65 -3.75
CA SER A 293 -7.49 36.17 -3.28
C SER A 293 -7.74 35.67 -1.84
N GLY A 294 -8.45 36.45 -1.04
CA GLY A 294 -8.57 36.26 0.41
C GLY A 294 -7.71 37.23 1.22
N ASP A 295 -7.73 37.10 2.55
CA ASP A 295 -7.29 38.13 3.50
C ASP A 295 -6.04 37.72 4.32
N GLY A 296 -5.18 38.69 4.63
CA GLY A 296 -3.98 38.49 5.45
C GLY A 296 -2.75 37.92 4.71
N ASN A 297 -2.87 37.67 3.41
CA ASN A 297 -1.87 36.92 2.65
C ASN A 297 -0.62 37.74 2.30
N THR A 298 0.56 37.12 2.43
CA THR A 298 1.89 37.75 2.19
C THR A 298 2.59 37.09 1.01
N VAL A 299 2.97 37.89 0.01
CA VAL A 299 3.69 37.41 -1.20
C VAL A 299 5.07 38.04 -1.28
N VAL A 300 6.12 37.22 -1.42
CA VAL A 300 7.51 37.64 -1.57
C VAL A 300 8.11 36.98 -2.81
N VAL A 301 8.18 37.71 -3.92
CA VAL A 301 8.89 37.27 -5.14
C VAL A 301 10.27 37.91 -5.19
N THR A 302 11.33 37.09 -5.16
CA THR A 302 12.73 37.53 -5.14
C THR A 302 13.53 36.89 -6.26
N ASN A 303 13.32 37.38 -7.48
CA ASN A 303 13.97 36.84 -8.68
C ASN A 303 15.33 37.53 -8.94
N LYS A 304 16.43 36.84 -8.64
CA LYS A 304 17.82 37.23 -8.95
C LYS A 304 18.35 36.32 -10.06
N GLY A 305 17.86 36.52 -11.29
CA GLY A 305 18.07 35.63 -12.43
C GLY A 305 19.45 35.68 -13.08
#